data_AF-A0A2P4R7J1-F1
#
_entry.id   AF-A0A2P4R7J1-F1
#
_cell.length_a   1.000
_cell.length_b   1.000
_cell.length_c   1.000
_cell.angle_alpha   90.00
_cell.angle_beta   90.00
_cell.angle_gamma   90.00
#
_symmetry.space_group_name_H-M   'P 1'
#
loop_
_entity.id
_entity.type
_entity.pdbx_description
1 polymer ?
#
loop_
_entity_poly.entity_id
_entity_poly.type
_entity_poly.pdbx_seq_one_letter_code
_entity_poly.pdbx_strand_id
1 'polypeptide(L)'
;MKIKKMAVLIASLTMTIVGAMFISQKNVDAAKVTSVNDSVATLYKLDGSKITNRALGPNSNWLVGRIFTHNGETFYQVATNEYLKSNDTTKLFDNTNTSLNYTPNIQKINDYFIKYLNALHVANGTPTVTTTADMFEYANHRAYQQVGNTMDHSTRPRDTEENLYGLGYDYILKYGQYEKMTSDKEVAYYLLKGWYDDNGNAMYSAGQVGHFGHRAALIYTGSPAALGMSDNSTSLSAEWTTDYEGFESIYQYTGSNPDTKFVSEDAVQ
;
A
#
# COMPACT_ATOMS: atom_id res chain seq x y z
N MET A 1 -20.08 -3.12 -47.87
CA MET A 1 -19.19 -4.18 -47.34
C MET A 1 -18.68 -3.72 -45.97
N LYS A 2 -19.22 -4.28 -44.87
CA LYS A 2 -18.84 -3.88 -43.50
C LYS A 2 -17.58 -4.67 -43.08
N ILE A 3 -16.45 -3.98 -42.90
CA ILE A 3 -15.21 -4.58 -42.41
C ILE A 3 -15.41 -4.86 -40.91
N LYS A 4 -15.50 -6.15 -40.53
CA LYS A 4 -15.46 -6.56 -39.12
C LYS A 4 -14.03 -6.39 -38.61
N LYS A 5 -13.85 -5.57 -37.57
CA LYS A 5 -12.58 -5.50 -36.82
C LYS A 5 -12.34 -6.88 -36.18
N MET A 6 -11.34 -7.61 -36.66
CA MET A 6 -10.86 -8.83 -35.99
C MET A 6 -10.02 -8.40 -34.78
N ALA A 7 -10.48 -8.76 -33.58
CA ALA A 7 -9.63 -8.76 -32.40
C ALA A 7 -8.65 -9.94 -32.54
N VAL A 8 -7.36 -9.64 -32.59
CA VAL A 8 -6.31 -10.67 -32.60
C VAL A 8 -6.15 -11.15 -31.16
N LEU A 9 -6.59 -12.38 -30.89
CA LEU A 9 -6.37 -13.10 -29.65
C LEU A 9 -5.00 -13.79 -29.75
N ILE A 10 -3.96 -13.24 -29.11
CA ILE A 10 -2.66 -13.92 -29.06
C ILE A 10 -2.68 -14.88 -27.88
N ALA A 11 -2.67 -16.18 -28.19
CA ALA A 11 -2.44 -17.24 -27.22
C ALA A 11 -0.96 -17.27 -26.82
N SER A 12 -0.75 -17.25 -25.51
CA SER A 12 0.40 -17.74 -24.71
C SER A 12 1.73 -18.05 -25.42
N LEU A 13 2.79 -17.45 -24.88
CA LEU A 13 4.16 -17.92 -25.05
C LEU A 13 4.26 -19.39 -24.60
N THR A 14 4.50 -20.31 -25.54
CA THR A 14 4.86 -21.70 -25.24
C THR A 14 6.29 -21.73 -24.70
N MET A 15 6.48 -22.00 -23.41
CA MET A 15 7.80 -22.41 -22.90
C MET A 15 8.01 -23.89 -23.22
N THR A 16 8.85 -24.15 -24.20
CA THR A 16 9.36 -25.48 -24.53
C THR A 16 10.28 -25.96 -23.40
N ILE A 17 9.91 -27.06 -22.73
CA ILE A 17 10.81 -27.77 -21.80
C ILE A 17 11.85 -28.52 -22.64
N VAL A 18 13.12 -28.08 -22.64
CA VAL A 18 14.28 -28.95 -22.90
C VAL A 18 15.49 -28.47 -22.10
N GLY A 19 16.09 -29.39 -21.33
CA GLY A 19 17.51 -29.37 -20.99
C GLY A 19 17.83 -28.97 -19.55
N ALA A 20 18.22 -29.96 -18.74
CA ALA A 20 18.85 -29.75 -17.45
C ALA A 20 20.13 -28.90 -17.60
N MET A 21 20.07 -27.63 -17.20
CA MET A 21 21.24 -26.81 -16.90
C MET A 21 21.29 -26.59 -15.39
N PHE A 22 22.38 -27.03 -14.78
CA PHE A 22 22.76 -26.61 -13.44
C PHE A 22 23.06 -25.10 -13.48
N ILE A 23 22.04 -24.29 -13.23
CA ILE A 23 22.22 -22.86 -12.96
C ILE A 23 22.50 -22.74 -11.48
N SER A 24 23.66 -22.16 -11.14
CA SER A 24 23.96 -21.69 -9.79
C SER A 24 22.74 -20.97 -9.25
N GLN A 25 22.20 -21.43 -8.13
CA GLN A 25 20.98 -20.94 -7.51
C GLN A 25 21.21 -19.52 -7.00
N LYS A 26 21.26 -18.55 -7.91
CA LYS A 26 21.03 -17.15 -7.60
C LYS A 26 19.59 -17.12 -7.11
N ASN A 27 19.38 -16.72 -5.86
CA ASN A 27 18.04 -16.46 -5.33
C ASN A 27 17.32 -15.58 -6.35
N VAL A 28 16.44 -16.18 -7.14
CA VAL A 28 15.59 -15.44 -8.07
C VAL A 28 14.56 -14.82 -7.16
N ASP A 29 14.53 -13.49 -7.07
CA ASP A 29 13.41 -12.81 -6.42
C ASP A 29 12.12 -13.41 -6.99
N ALA A 30 11.26 -13.86 -6.08
CA ALA A 30 10.01 -14.49 -6.44
C ALA A 30 9.23 -13.57 -7.36
N ALA A 31 8.84 -14.09 -8.53
CA ALA A 31 7.95 -13.35 -9.40
C ALA A 31 6.53 -13.44 -8.81
N LYS A 32 5.92 -12.28 -8.54
CA LYS A 32 4.49 -12.18 -8.22
C LYS A 32 3.69 -12.67 -9.44
N VAL A 33 2.67 -13.49 -9.26
CA VAL A 33 1.84 -14.03 -10.36
C VAL A 33 0.37 -13.78 -10.08
N THR A 34 -0.38 -13.47 -11.14
CA THR A 34 -1.86 -13.49 -11.12
C THR A 34 -2.41 -14.14 -12.39
N SER A 35 -3.66 -14.56 -12.35
CA SER A 35 -4.40 -15.10 -13.50
C SER A 35 -5.57 -14.17 -13.84
N VAL A 36 -5.82 -13.93 -15.12
CA VAL A 36 -7.07 -13.28 -15.56
C VAL A 36 -8.26 -14.16 -15.17
N ASN A 37 -9.36 -13.55 -14.73
CA ASN A 37 -10.60 -14.26 -14.41
C ASN A 37 -11.20 -14.98 -15.65
N ASP A 38 -12.41 -15.50 -15.53
CA ASP A 38 -13.11 -16.25 -16.58
C ASP A 38 -13.59 -15.39 -17.77
N SER A 39 -13.26 -14.10 -17.78
CA SER A 39 -13.61 -13.16 -18.85
C SER A 39 -12.38 -12.41 -19.39
N VAL A 40 -12.49 -11.88 -20.61
CA VAL A 40 -11.40 -11.10 -21.24
C VAL A 40 -11.16 -9.82 -20.44
N ALA A 41 -9.91 -9.60 -20.01
CA ALA A 41 -9.53 -8.42 -19.25
C ALA A 41 -9.00 -7.30 -20.15
N THR A 42 -9.45 -6.07 -19.88
CA THR A 42 -8.97 -4.86 -20.56
C THR A 42 -7.62 -4.43 -19.99
N LEU A 43 -6.72 -3.95 -20.85
CA LEU A 43 -5.46 -3.37 -20.45
C LEU A 43 -5.54 -1.83 -20.37
N TYR A 44 -4.76 -1.25 -19.49
CA TYR A 44 -4.70 0.18 -19.21
C TYR A 44 -3.26 0.69 -19.26
N LYS A 45 -3.08 2.00 -19.47
CA LYS A 45 -1.80 2.70 -19.29
C LYS A 45 -1.69 3.25 -17.86
N LEU A 46 -0.52 3.80 -17.52
CA LEU A 46 -0.27 4.40 -16.20
C LEU A 46 -1.25 5.52 -15.84
N ASP A 47 -1.73 6.28 -16.83
CA ASP A 47 -2.72 7.36 -16.67
C ASP A 47 -4.18 6.86 -16.60
N GLY A 48 -4.39 5.54 -16.51
CA GLY A 48 -5.72 4.93 -16.49
C GLY A 48 -6.42 4.85 -17.85
N SER A 49 -5.81 5.32 -18.94
CA SER A 49 -6.42 5.25 -20.27
C SER A 49 -6.45 3.80 -20.80
N LYS A 50 -7.57 3.42 -21.44
CA LYS A 50 -7.76 2.08 -22.00
C LYS A 50 -6.88 1.84 -23.22
N ILE A 51 -6.27 0.66 -23.27
CA ILE A 51 -5.61 0.12 -24.46
C ILE A 51 -6.69 -0.61 -25.28
N THR A 52 -6.96 -0.13 -26.50
CA THR A 52 -8.11 -0.58 -27.31
C THR A 52 -7.76 -1.59 -28.40
N ASN A 53 -6.48 -1.82 -28.64
CA ASN A 53 -5.98 -2.71 -29.69
C ASN A 53 -5.54 -4.09 -29.19
N ARG A 54 -5.57 -4.34 -27.86
CA ARG A 54 -5.24 -5.63 -27.25
C ARG A 54 -5.91 -5.79 -25.88
N ALA A 55 -6.10 -7.04 -25.49
CA ALA A 55 -6.68 -7.46 -24.21
C ALA A 55 -6.07 -8.81 -23.81
N LEU A 56 -6.28 -9.24 -22.57
CA LEU A 56 -5.78 -10.53 -22.09
C LEU A 56 -6.91 -11.57 -22.06
N GLY A 57 -6.60 -12.78 -22.54
CA GLY A 57 -7.56 -13.88 -22.58
C GLY A 57 -7.91 -14.39 -21.17
N PRO A 58 -9.12 -14.97 -21.01
CA PRO A 58 -9.54 -15.53 -19.73
C PRO A 58 -8.60 -16.65 -19.27
N ASN A 59 -8.43 -16.78 -17.95
CA ASN A 59 -7.58 -17.81 -17.31
C ASN A 59 -6.10 -17.79 -17.73
N SER A 60 -5.60 -16.68 -18.29
CA SER A 60 -4.18 -16.53 -18.65
C SER A 60 -3.35 -16.05 -17.46
N ASN A 61 -2.15 -16.62 -17.27
CA ASN A 61 -1.24 -16.29 -16.16
C ASN A 61 -0.25 -15.19 -16.56
N TRP A 62 0.01 -14.26 -15.63
CA TRP A 62 0.88 -13.11 -15.84
C TRP A 62 1.79 -12.87 -14.65
N LEU A 63 3.06 -12.57 -14.94
CA LEU A 63 3.97 -12.02 -13.94
C LEU A 63 3.55 -10.58 -13.64
N VAL A 64 3.55 -10.24 -12.36
CA VAL A 64 3.19 -8.91 -11.85
C VAL A 64 4.45 -8.17 -11.44
N GLY A 65 4.66 -7.02 -12.08
CA GLY A 65 5.70 -6.07 -11.70
C GLY A 65 5.20 -5.11 -10.61
N ARG A 66 5.15 -3.83 -10.95
CA ARG A 66 4.64 -2.77 -10.07
C ARG A 66 3.16 -2.95 -9.83
N ILE A 67 2.76 -2.85 -8.58
CA ILE A 67 1.37 -2.61 -8.19
C ILE A 67 1.22 -1.10 -8.07
N PHE A 68 0.08 -0.51 -8.46
CA PHE A 68 -0.27 0.87 -8.13
C PHE A 68 -1.75 1.14 -8.10
N THR A 69 -2.13 2.23 -7.44
CA THR A 69 -3.53 2.67 -7.38
C THR A 69 -3.67 4.00 -8.06
N HIS A 70 -4.72 4.10 -8.86
CA HIS A 70 -5.09 5.32 -9.57
C HIS A 70 -6.60 5.45 -9.60
N ASN A 71 -7.12 6.60 -9.17
CA ASN A 71 -8.55 6.87 -9.08
C ASN A 71 -9.31 5.79 -8.28
N GLY A 72 -8.74 5.31 -7.17
CA GLY A 72 -9.36 4.31 -6.31
C GLY A 72 -9.32 2.87 -6.83
N GLU A 73 -8.68 2.61 -7.98
CA GLU A 73 -8.57 1.29 -8.58
C GLU A 73 -7.13 0.80 -8.52
N THR A 74 -6.92 -0.44 -8.06
CA THR A 74 -5.60 -1.08 -8.03
C THR A 74 -5.29 -1.72 -9.38
N PHE A 75 -4.06 -1.53 -9.83
CA PHE A 75 -3.53 -1.98 -11.11
C PHE A 75 -2.26 -2.81 -10.92
N TYR A 76 -2.14 -3.87 -11.70
CA TYR A 76 -0.99 -4.77 -11.76
C TYR A 76 -0.27 -4.60 -13.09
N GLN A 77 1.00 -4.25 -13.03
CA GLN A 77 1.84 -4.16 -14.23
C GLN A 77 2.11 -5.55 -14.79
N VAL A 78 1.71 -5.78 -16.04
CA VAL A 78 1.97 -7.04 -16.76
C VAL A 78 2.91 -6.87 -17.96
N ALA A 79 3.12 -5.62 -18.40
CA ALA A 79 4.11 -5.26 -19.40
C ALA A 79 4.56 -3.79 -19.23
N THR A 80 5.52 -3.33 -20.03
CA THR A 80 5.92 -1.92 -20.07
C THR A 80 4.72 -1.06 -20.45
N ASN A 81 4.27 -0.19 -19.52
CA ASN A 81 3.11 0.68 -19.69
C ASN A 81 1.79 -0.06 -20.00
N GLU A 82 1.65 -1.32 -19.58
CA GLU A 82 0.42 -2.11 -19.70
C GLU A 82 0.05 -2.70 -18.34
N TYR A 83 -1.16 -2.39 -17.90
CA TYR A 83 -1.64 -2.70 -16.56
C TYR A 83 -3.02 -3.38 -16.60
N LEU A 84 -3.21 -4.37 -15.75
CA LEU A 84 -4.49 -5.03 -15.46
C LEU A 84 -5.12 -4.42 -14.23
N LYS A 85 -6.45 -4.29 -14.19
CA LYS A 85 -7.14 -4.04 -12.92
C LYS A 85 -7.07 -5.27 -12.04
N SER A 86 -6.79 -5.09 -10.75
CA SER A 86 -6.72 -6.20 -9.80
C SER A 86 -8.03 -7.00 -9.74
N ASN A 87 -9.17 -6.32 -9.84
CA ASN A 87 -10.51 -6.91 -9.78
C ASN A 87 -10.83 -7.83 -10.98
N ASP A 88 -10.09 -7.71 -12.09
CA ASP A 88 -10.22 -8.57 -13.26
C ASP A 88 -9.31 -9.82 -13.17
N THR A 89 -8.64 -10.01 -12.04
CA THR A 89 -7.67 -11.08 -11.84
C THR A 89 -7.92 -11.86 -10.55
N THR A 90 -7.28 -13.02 -10.44
CA THR A 90 -7.20 -13.78 -9.20
C THR A 90 -6.32 -13.07 -8.17
N LYS A 91 -6.25 -13.64 -6.97
CA LYS A 91 -5.29 -13.21 -5.95
C LYS A 91 -3.85 -13.20 -6.47
N LEU A 92 -3.04 -12.31 -5.92
CA LEU A 92 -1.60 -12.33 -6.12
C LEU A 92 -1.01 -13.56 -5.41
N PHE A 93 -0.19 -14.30 -6.14
CA PHE A 93 0.61 -15.40 -5.61
C PHE A 93 2.06 -14.98 -5.55
N ASP A 94 2.64 -15.07 -4.35
CA ASP A 94 4.09 -15.03 -4.13
C ASP A 94 4.53 -16.46 -3.77
N ASN A 95 5.48 -17.01 -4.53
CA ASN A 95 5.95 -18.37 -4.30
C ASN A 95 6.82 -18.51 -3.04
N THR A 96 7.21 -17.40 -2.40
CA THR A 96 7.85 -17.39 -1.09
C THR A 96 6.87 -17.54 0.07
N ASN A 97 5.58 -17.20 -0.15
CA ASN A 97 4.52 -17.40 0.83
C ASN A 97 3.22 -17.89 0.16
N THR A 98 3.20 -19.18 -0.15
CA THR A 98 2.06 -19.83 -0.84
C THR A 98 0.79 -19.93 0.01
N SER A 99 0.88 -19.65 1.32
CA SER A 99 -0.20 -19.79 2.28
C SER A 99 -0.94 -18.49 2.61
N LEU A 100 -0.48 -17.33 2.11
CA LEU A 100 -1.27 -16.10 2.21
C LEU A 100 -2.48 -16.17 1.27
N ASN A 101 -3.68 -16.30 1.85
CA ASN A 101 -4.94 -16.32 1.10
C ASN A 101 -5.63 -14.94 1.08
N TYR A 102 -4.83 -13.89 0.91
CA TYR A 102 -5.26 -12.51 1.01
C TYR A 102 -4.57 -11.67 -0.06
N THR A 103 -5.31 -10.77 -0.69
CA THR A 103 -4.78 -9.79 -1.65
C THR A 103 -5.08 -8.41 -1.12
N PRO A 104 -4.06 -7.63 -0.74
CA PRO A 104 -4.25 -6.31 -0.17
C PRO A 104 -4.96 -5.36 -1.13
N ASN A 105 -5.99 -4.68 -0.64
CA ASN A 105 -6.70 -3.63 -1.35
C ASN A 105 -6.48 -2.31 -0.61
N ILE A 106 -5.65 -1.43 -1.16
CA ILE A 106 -5.26 -0.19 -0.46
C ILE A 106 -6.43 0.75 -0.22
N GLN A 107 -7.47 0.75 -1.05
CA GLN A 107 -8.68 1.53 -0.78
C GLN A 107 -9.36 1.04 0.51
N LYS A 108 -9.56 -0.28 0.64
CA LYS A 108 -10.15 -0.87 1.84
C LYS A 108 -9.25 -0.72 3.06
N ILE A 109 -7.93 -0.87 2.90
CA ILE A 109 -6.96 -0.66 3.97
C ILE A 109 -7.05 0.79 4.45
N ASN A 110 -7.08 1.77 3.54
CA ASN A 110 -7.28 3.18 3.89
C ASN A 110 -8.60 3.38 4.63
N ASP A 111 -9.70 2.81 4.15
CA ASP A 111 -11.01 2.95 4.80
C ASP A 111 -10.99 2.41 6.24
N TYR A 112 -10.36 1.25 6.48
CA TYR A 112 -10.18 0.72 7.84
C TYR A 112 -9.19 1.56 8.66
N PHE A 113 -8.10 2.03 8.05
CA PHE A 113 -7.09 2.83 8.70
C PHE A 113 -7.70 4.13 9.24
N ILE A 114 -8.50 4.83 8.43
CA ILE A 114 -9.18 6.06 8.84
C ILE A 114 -10.20 5.80 9.94
N LYS A 115 -10.88 4.64 9.95
CA LYS A 115 -11.75 4.26 11.08
C LYS A 115 -10.96 4.05 12.36
N TYR A 116 -9.83 3.33 12.32
CA TYR A 116 -8.98 3.14 13.50
C TYR A 116 -8.33 4.43 13.96
N LEU A 117 -7.89 5.27 13.02
CA LEU A 117 -7.37 6.61 13.28
C LEU A 117 -8.43 7.43 14.00
N ASN A 118 -9.67 7.49 13.49
CA ASN A 118 -10.75 8.20 14.16
C ASN A 118 -11.07 7.65 15.56
N ALA A 119 -10.98 6.32 15.77
CA ALA A 119 -11.09 5.75 17.11
C ALA A 119 -9.94 6.23 18.03
N LEU A 120 -8.72 6.34 17.51
CA LEU A 120 -7.56 6.88 18.22
C LEU A 120 -7.76 8.35 18.59
N HIS A 121 -8.25 9.17 17.66
CA HIS A 121 -8.58 10.57 17.89
C HIS A 121 -9.63 10.70 19.03
N VAL A 122 -10.72 9.92 18.97
CA VAL A 122 -11.73 9.89 20.04
C VAL A 122 -11.15 9.48 21.39
N ALA A 123 -10.27 8.49 21.44
CA ALA A 123 -9.64 8.05 22.69
C ALA A 123 -8.76 9.14 23.34
N ASN A 124 -8.13 9.99 22.52
CA ASN A 124 -7.23 11.06 22.94
C ASN A 124 -7.92 12.44 22.99
N GLY A 125 -9.21 12.53 22.67
CA GLY A 125 -9.97 13.77 22.72
C GLY A 125 -9.66 14.75 21.58
N THR A 126 -9.07 14.29 20.48
CA THR A 126 -8.75 15.12 19.31
C THR A 126 -9.84 15.00 18.22
N PRO A 127 -9.99 15.98 17.32
CA PRO A 127 -11.01 15.95 16.26
C PRO A 127 -10.78 14.82 15.27
N THR A 128 -11.85 14.14 14.83
CA THR A 128 -11.77 13.09 13.81
C THR A 128 -11.49 13.67 12.42
N VAL A 129 -10.89 12.84 11.54
CA VAL A 129 -10.54 13.18 10.16
C VAL A 129 -11.48 12.55 9.13
N THR A 130 -11.39 13.05 7.90
CA THR A 130 -12.09 12.53 6.72
C THR A 130 -11.09 12.22 5.59
N THR A 131 -11.48 11.42 4.59
CA THR A 131 -10.69 11.19 3.37
C THR A 131 -11.31 11.90 2.18
N THR A 132 -10.47 12.34 1.25
CA THR A 132 -10.87 12.79 -0.10
C THR A 132 -10.14 11.97 -1.17
N ALA A 133 -10.70 11.91 -2.37
CA ALA A 133 -10.05 11.24 -3.51
C ALA A 133 -8.70 11.87 -3.86
N ASP A 134 -8.59 13.20 -3.77
CA ASP A 134 -7.33 13.94 -3.97
C ASP A 134 -6.26 13.52 -2.96
N MET A 135 -6.59 13.51 -1.67
CA MET A 135 -5.63 13.12 -0.62
C MET A 135 -5.24 11.64 -0.74
N PHE A 136 -6.17 10.77 -1.13
CA PHE A 136 -5.87 9.37 -1.36
C PHE A 136 -4.94 9.15 -2.56
N GLU A 137 -5.19 9.81 -3.70
CA GLU A 137 -4.29 9.75 -4.85
C GLU A 137 -2.91 10.33 -4.49
N TYR A 138 -2.87 11.45 -3.76
CA TYR A 138 -1.65 12.06 -3.26
C TYR A 138 -0.85 11.10 -2.36
N ALA A 139 -1.48 10.46 -1.38
CA ALA A 139 -0.83 9.51 -0.49
C ALA A 139 -0.25 8.31 -1.26
N ASN A 140 -0.96 7.81 -2.28
CA ASN A 140 -0.43 6.77 -3.16
C ASN A 140 0.81 7.26 -3.91
N HIS A 141 0.76 8.43 -4.54
CA HIS A 141 1.93 9.03 -5.19
C HIS A 141 3.10 9.23 -4.23
N ARG A 142 2.84 9.64 -2.98
CA ARG A 142 3.86 9.77 -1.94
C ARG A 142 4.52 8.44 -1.62
N ALA A 143 3.77 7.36 -1.49
CA ALA A 143 4.33 6.03 -1.31
C ALA A 143 5.19 5.57 -2.52
N TYR A 144 4.83 5.95 -3.75
CA TYR A 144 5.65 5.66 -4.95
C TYR A 144 6.92 6.49 -5.08
N GLN A 145 6.95 7.66 -4.46
CA GLN A 145 8.14 8.52 -4.44
C GLN A 145 9.22 7.99 -3.49
N GLN A 146 8.85 7.12 -2.55
CA GLN A 146 9.81 6.49 -1.65
C GLN A 146 10.62 5.41 -2.39
N VAL A 147 11.92 5.40 -2.17
CA VAL A 147 12.86 4.52 -2.90
C VAL A 147 13.74 3.76 -1.91
N GLY A 148 13.69 2.43 -1.97
CA GLY A 148 14.52 1.56 -1.15
C GLY A 148 14.16 1.62 0.33
N ASN A 149 15.16 1.49 1.20
CA ASN A 149 14.98 1.48 2.65
C ASN A 149 15.11 2.87 3.29
N THR A 150 15.15 3.95 2.50
CA THR A 150 15.33 5.32 2.99
C THR A 150 14.06 6.11 2.74
N MET A 151 13.39 6.50 3.82
CA MET A 151 12.20 7.34 3.77
C MET A 151 12.64 8.81 3.68
N ASP A 152 12.07 9.56 2.72
CA ASP A 152 12.42 10.95 2.44
C ASP A 152 11.17 11.84 2.43
N HIS A 153 11.07 12.67 3.48
CA HIS A 153 10.02 13.67 3.64
C HIS A 153 10.29 14.96 2.83
N SER A 154 11.53 15.21 2.40
CA SER A 154 11.92 16.45 1.72
C SER A 154 11.46 16.53 0.26
N THR A 155 11.09 15.39 -0.32
CA THR A 155 10.64 15.28 -1.72
C THR A 155 9.15 15.56 -1.91
N ARG A 156 8.42 15.85 -0.83
CA ARG A 156 6.97 16.08 -0.91
C ARG A 156 6.66 17.30 -1.80
N PRO A 157 5.77 17.16 -2.80
CA PRO A 157 5.45 18.25 -3.71
C PRO A 157 4.39 19.21 -3.13
N ARG A 158 3.73 18.83 -2.03
CA ARG A 158 2.75 19.62 -1.29
C ARG A 158 3.19 19.69 0.17
N ASP A 159 2.92 20.82 0.82
CA ASP A 159 3.15 20.94 2.25
C ASP A 159 2.01 20.27 3.03
N THR A 160 2.24 19.00 3.36
CA THR A 160 1.33 18.13 4.09
C THR A 160 2.05 17.52 5.28
N GLU A 161 1.30 17.21 6.32
CA GLU A 161 1.73 16.27 7.34
C GLU A 161 1.93 14.89 6.70
N GLU A 162 2.94 14.15 7.19
CA GLU A 162 3.25 12.83 6.65
C GLU A 162 3.88 11.89 7.67
N ASN A 163 3.38 10.65 7.72
CA ASN A 163 4.13 9.52 8.24
C ASN A 163 4.52 8.59 7.09
N LEU A 164 5.77 8.13 7.09
CA LEU A 164 6.30 7.20 6.11
C LEU A 164 6.65 5.87 6.78
N TYR A 165 6.50 4.78 6.05
CA TYR A 165 6.94 3.46 6.50
C TYR A 165 7.47 2.64 5.33
N GLY A 166 8.64 2.02 5.48
CA GLY A 166 9.24 1.10 4.50
C GLY A 166 8.58 -0.28 4.46
N LEU A 167 7.25 -0.31 4.57
CA LEU A 167 6.40 -1.50 4.47
C LEU A 167 5.39 -1.23 3.35
N GLY A 168 5.34 -2.10 2.34
CA GLY A 168 4.36 -2.03 1.24
C GLY A 168 3.81 -3.41 0.87
N TYR A 169 3.27 -3.54 -0.35
CA TYR A 169 2.70 -4.80 -0.84
C TYR A 169 3.66 -5.99 -0.74
N ASP A 170 4.94 -5.81 -1.06
CA ASP A 170 5.93 -6.88 -1.06
C ASP A 170 6.13 -7.44 0.36
N TYR A 171 6.10 -6.58 1.38
CA TYR A 171 6.19 -7.03 2.78
C TYR A 171 4.93 -7.79 3.20
N ILE A 172 3.75 -7.30 2.84
CA ILE A 172 2.48 -7.95 3.19
C ILE A 172 2.38 -9.32 2.51
N LEU A 173 2.71 -9.41 1.22
CA LEU A 173 2.66 -10.66 0.47
C LEU A 173 3.65 -11.69 1.02
N LYS A 174 4.84 -11.25 1.44
CA LYS A 174 5.89 -12.13 1.94
C LYS A 174 5.70 -12.54 3.40
N TYR A 175 5.33 -11.61 4.27
CA TYR A 175 5.34 -11.79 5.73
C TYR A 175 3.95 -11.75 6.36
N GLY A 176 2.91 -11.37 5.63
CA GLY A 176 1.60 -11.04 6.20
C GLY A 176 0.98 -12.16 7.03
N GLN A 177 1.15 -13.43 6.64
CA GLN A 177 0.62 -14.54 7.42
C GLN A 177 1.30 -14.68 8.80
N TYR A 178 2.60 -14.37 8.90
CA TYR A 178 3.35 -14.46 10.16
C TYR A 178 3.04 -13.29 11.09
N GLU A 179 2.75 -12.13 10.50
CA GLU A 179 2.45 -10.86 11.19
C GLU A 179 0.94 -10.64 11.43
N LYS A 180 0.11 -11.65 11.16
CA LYS A 180 -1.37 -11.59 11.23
C LYS A 180 -2.02 -10.54 10.33
N MET A 181 -1.36 -10.13 9.25
CA MET A 181 -1.91 -9.29 8.21
C MET A 181 -2.61 -10.14 7.14
N THR A 182 -3.75 -10.74 7.50
CA THR A 182 -4.52 -11.63 6.62
C THR A 182 -5.80 -11.01 6.04
N SER A 183 -6.03 -9.73 6.30
CA SER A 183 -7.15 -8.94 5.80
C SER A 183 -6.80 -7.45 5.71
N ASP A 184 -7.59 -6.68 4.95
CA ASP A 184 -7.39 -5.23 4.82
C ASP A 184 -7.47 -4.52 6.19
N LYS A 185 -8.34 -5.02 7.08
CA LYS A 185 -8.51 -4.51 8.44
C LYS A 185 -7.27 -4.74 9.30
N GLU A 186 -6.73 -5.96 9.27
CA GLU A 186 -5.54 -6.31 10.04
C GLU A 186 -4.29 -5.56 9.55
N VAL A 187 -4.15 -5.36 8.23
CA VAL A 187 -3.08 -4.50 7.69
C VAL A 187 -3.20 -3.07 8.20
N ALA A 188 -4.41 -2.50 8.17
CA ALA A 188 -4.64 -1.15 8.67
C ALA A 188 -4.29 -1.01 10.15
N TYR A 189 -4.71 -1.97 10.98
CA TYR A 189 -4.38 -1.98 12.41
C TYR A 189 -2.88 -2.17 12.66
N TYR A 190 -2.22 -3.05 11.91
CA TYR A 190 -0.77 -3.28 11.99
C TYR A 190 0.01 -1.99 11.73
N LEU A 191 -0.34 -1.27 10.65
CA LEU A 191 0.29 0.00 10.29
C LEU A 191 0.09 1.07 11.37
N LEU A 192 -1.16 1.23 11.85
CA LEU A 192 -1.47 2.20 12.91
C LEU A 192 -0.66 1.90 14.18
N LYS A 193 -0.63 0.63 14.60
CA LYS A 193 0.13 0.20 15.77
C LYS A 193 1.62 0.39 15.59
N GLY A 194 2.17 0.07 14.41
CA GLY A 194 3.58 0.24 14.10
C GLY A 194 4.06 1.68 14.26
N TRP A 195 3.30 2.63 13.69
CA TRP A 195 3.58 4.07 13.85
C TRP A 195 3.30 4.58 15.27
N TYR A 196 2.27 4.10 15.94
CA TYR A 196 1.96 4.52 17.30
C TYR A 196 3.05 4.09 18.29
N ASP A 197 3.48 2.84 18.22
CA ASP A 197 4.50 2.32 19.12
C ASP A 197 5.86 3.01 18.89
N ASP A 198 6.15 3.39 17.63
CA ASP A 198 7.40 4.02 17.18
C ASP A 198 8.68 3.21 17.53
N ASN A 199 8.52 1.94 17.92
CA ASN A 199 9.58 1.03 18.36
C ASN A 199 10.59 0.69 17.24
N GLY A 200 10.27 1.02 15.98
CA GLY A 200 11.14 0.85 14.82
C GLY A 200 11.84 2.13 14.36
N ASN A 201 11.70 3.25 15.08
CA ASN A 201 12.33 4.51 14.72
C ASN A 201 13.85 4.44 14.91
N ALA A 202 14.56 4.05 13.85
CA ALA A 202 16.01 3.91 13.86
C ALA A 202 16.76 5.25 13.98
N MET A 203 16.08 6.39 13.82
CA MET A 203 16.72 7.71 13.87
C MET A 203 16.87 8.27 15.28
N TYR A 204 15.96 7.91 16.20
CA TYR A 204 15.92 8.45 17.56
C TYR A 204 15.71 7.35 18.60
N SER A 205 16.64 7.25 19.54
CA SER A 205 16.53 6.38 20.72
C SER A 205 15.40 6.84 21.63
N ALA A 206 14.83 5.91 22.40
CA ALA A 206 13.83 6.22 23.42
C ALA A 206 14.31 7.37 24.33
N GLY A 207 13.47 8.38 24.49
CA GLY A 207 13.76 9.59 25.28
C GLY A 207 14.42 10.74 24.52
N GLN A 208 14.64 10.62 23.20
CA GLN A 208 15.06 11.73 22.35
C GLN A 208 13.85 12.45 21.74
N VAL A 209 13.96 13.76 21.54
CA VAL A 209 12.98 14.56 20.78
C VAL A 209 12.79 13.94 19.38
N GLY A 210 11.54 13.85 18.94
CA GLY A 210 11.17 13.26 17.65
C GLY A 210 11.01 11.74 17.67
N HIS A 211 11.37 11.05 18.78
CA HIS A 211 11.17 9.61 18.89
C HIS A 211 9.71 9.19 18.75
N PHE A 212 8.77 9.99 19.26
CA PHE A 212 7.32 9.77 19.16
C PHE A 212 6.67 10.59 18.04
N GLY A 213 7.44 11.00 17.03
CA GLY A 213 6.96 11.85 15.95
C GLY A 213 5.79 11.24 15.17
N HIS A 214 5.84 9.93 14.89
CA HIS A 214 4.74 9.27 14.20
C HIS A 214 3.49 9.20 15.07
N ARG A 215 3.64 8.97 16.38
CA ARG A 215 2.52 8.98 17.33
C ARG A 215 1.88 10.35 17.45
N ALA A 216 2.68 11.41 17.53
CA ALA A 216 2.20 12.79 17.54
C ALA A 216 1.37 13.04 16.27
N ALA A 217 1.91 12.66 15.12
CA ALA A 217 1.24 12.80 13.84
C ALA A 217 -0.07 12.00 13.77
N LEU A 218 -0.12 10.79 14.31
CA LEU A 218 -1.36 10.01 14.36
C LEU A 218 -2.44 10.67 15.24
N ILE A 219 -2.10 11.10 16.46
CA ILE A 219 -3.10 11.64 17.40
C ILE A 219 -3.62 13.01 16.95
N TYR A 220 -2.76 13.79 16.31
CA TYR A 220 -3.08 15.14 15.87
C TYR A 220 -3.30 15.26 14.36
N THR A 221 -3.40 14.15 13.62
CA THR A 221 -3.58 14.14 12.15
C THR A 221 -4.58 15.19 11.69
N GLY A 222 -4.21 16.05 10.73
CA GLY A 222 -5.16 16.99 10.14
C GLY A 222 -6.15 16.34 9.16
N SER A 223 -7.10 17.14 8.64
CA SER A 223 -8.17 16.67 7.77
C SER A 223 -8.24 17.48 6.46
N PRO A 224 -8.33 16.85 5.29
CA PRO A 224 -8.44 15.41 5.07
C PRO A 224 -7.12 14.64 5.28
N ALA A 225 -7.23 13.33 5.53
CA ALA A 225 -6.14 12.38 5.65
C ALA A 225 -6.38 11.15 4.77
N ALA A 226 -5.31 10.53 4.29
CA ALA A 226 -5.38 9.25 3.58
C ALA A 226 -4.09 8.45 3.69
N LEU A 227 -4.24 7.13 3.63
CA LEU A 227 -3.18 6.15 3.52
C LEU A 227 -3.00 5.73 2.06
N GLY A 228 -1.77 5.74 1.58
CA GLY A 228 -1.37 5.21 0.27
C GLY A 228 -0.23 4.21 0.39
N MET A 229 -0.07 3.37 -0.63
CA MET A 229 0.88 2.26 -0.59
C MET A 229 1.51 2.00 -1.96
N SER A 230 2.79 1.67 -1.93
CA SER A 230 3.56 1.18 -3.07
C SER A 230 4.04 -0.25 -2.82
N ASP A 231 4.85 -0.79 -3.73
CA ASP A 231 5.41 -2.13 -3.58
C ASP A 231 6.19 -2.28 -2.24
N ASN A 232 6.89 -1.23 -1.81
CA ASN A 232 7.80 -1.29 -0.66
C ASN A 232 7.52 -0.27 0.44
N SER A 233 6.59 0.67 0.24
CA SER A 233 6.38 1.77 1.18
C SER A 233 4.91 2.07 1.41
N THR A 234 4.61 2.68 2.55
CA THR A 234 3.30 3.24 2.90
C THR A 234 3.49 4.70 3.30
N SER A 235 2.55 5.56 2.92
CA SER A 235 2.48 6.96 3.34
C SER A 235 1.11 7.23 3.94
N LEU A 236 1.07 7.77 5.15
CA LEU A 236 -0.08 8.53 5.64
C LEU A 236 0.18 9.98 5.31
N SER A 237 -0.68 10.59 4.50
CA SER A 237 -0.62 12.01 4.15
C SER A 237 -1.88 12.72 4.64
N ALA A 238 -1.71 13.93 5.17
CA ALA A 238 -2.83 14.73 5.66
C ALA A 238 -2.56 16.24 5.52
N GLU A 239 -3.62 17.04 5.58
CA GLU A 239 -3.45 18.46 5.92
C GLU A 239 -2.80 18.61 7.29
N TRP A 240 -2.14 19.74 7.54
CA TRP A 240 -1.58 20.03 8.85
C TRP A 240 -2.67 20.15 9.92
N THR A 241 -2.34 19.68 11.12
CA THR A 241 -3.17 19.89 12.29
C THR A 241 -3.38 21.37 12.61
N THR A 242 -4.50 21.69 13.25
CA THR A 242 -4.73 23.01 13.83
C THR A 242 -4.30 23.09 15.30
N ASP A 243 -4.06 21.94 15.95
CA ASP A 243 -3.59 21.84 17.33
C ASP A 243 -2.09 21.52 17.36
N TYR A 244 -1.29 22.53 17.01
CA TYR A 244 0.17 22.39 16.95
C TYR A 244 0.80 22.25 18.35
N GLU A 245 0.21 22.86 19.37
CA GLU A 245 0.67 22.72 20.75
C GLU A 245 0.51 21.29 21.25
N GLY A 246 -0.64 20.67 20.96
CA GLY A 246 -0.89 19.27 21.24
C GLY A 246 0.11 18.35 20.52
N PHE A 247 0.34 18.56 19.22
CA PHE A 247 1.34 17.82 18.45
C PHE A 247 2.75 17.94 19.08
N GLU A 248 3.21 19.16 19.34
CA GLU A 248 4.54 19.41 19.90
C GLU A 248 4.70 18.84 21.31
N SER A 249 3.62 18.75 22.10
CA SER A 249 3.66 18.13 23.43
C SER A 249 4.10 16.66 23.40
N ILE A 250 3.80 15.94 22.31
CA ILE A 250 4.22 14.56 22.09
C ILE A 250 5.55 14.52 21.34
N TYR A 251 5.72 15.33 20.31
CA TYR A 251 6.94 15.35 19.49
C TYR A 251 8.19 15.70 20.32
N GLN A 252 8.08 16.67 21.24
CA GLN A 252 9.16 17.10 22.13
C GLN A 252 9.30 16.23 23.39
N TYR A 253 8.48 15.20 23.55
CA TYR A 253 8.48 14.38 24.76
C TYR A 253 9.74 13.52 24.86
N THR A 254 10.49 13.68 25.96
CA THR A 254 11.78 12.98 26.21
C THR A 254 11.69 11.90 27.28
N GLY A 255 10.48 11.60 27.79
CA GLY A 255 10.28 10.47 28.72
C GLY A 255 10.22 9.13 27.99
N SER A 256 9.90 8.07 28.74
CA SER A 256 9.83 6.71 28.20
C SER A 256 8.54 6.41 27.44
N ASN A 257 7.41 7.04 27.81
CA ASN A 257 6.14 6.88 27.12
C ASN A 257 5.19 8.07 27.42
N PRO A 258 4.76 8.84 26.40
CA PRO A 258 3.81 9.93 26.61
C PRO A 258 2.45 9.39 27.05
N ASP A 259 1.76 10.13 27.92
CA ASP A 259 0.44 9.76 28.45
C ASP A 259 -0.64 9.90 27.35
N THR A 260 -0.76 8.85 26.56
CA THR A 260 -1.58 8.75 25.35
C THR A 260 -2.29 7.40 25.34
N LYS A 261 -3.48 7.35 24.75
CA LYS A 261 -4.31 6.15 24.72
C LYS A 261 -4.27 5.51 23.34
N PHE A 262 -4.05 4.20 23.29
CA PHE A 262 -4.16 3.41 22.07
C PHE A 262 -5.49 2.65 22.02
N VAL A 263 -5.93 2.32 20.82
CA VAL A 263 -7.18 1.59 20.57
C VAL A 263 -6.93 0.09 20.41
N SER A 264 -7.90 -0.74 20.78
CA SER A 264 -7.83 -2.17 20.51
C SER A 264 -8.15 -2.48 19.04
N GLU A 265 -7.73 -3.66 18.59
CA GLU A 265 -8.06 -4.17 17.25
C GLU A 265 -9.58 -4.29 17.03
N ASP A 266 -10.36 -4.54 18.09
CA ASP A 266 -11.82 -4.64 18.05
C ASP A 266 -12.54 -3.28 18.01
N ALA A 267 -11.81 -2.15 18.05
CA ALA A 267 -12.40 -0.81 17.99
C ALA A 267 -13.11 -0.54 16.65
N VAL A 268 -12.82 -1.33 15.60
CA VAL A 268 -13.46 -1.24 14.29
C VAL A 268 -13.98 -2.61 13.87
N GLN A 269 -15.26 -2.64 13.49
CA GLN A 269 -15.95 -3.81 12.94
C GLN A 269 -15.98 -3.78 11.41
#